data_AF-A0A024UFD6-F1
#
_entry.id   AF-A0A024UFD6-F1
#
_cell.length_a   1.000
_cell.length_b   1.000
_cell.length_c   1.000
_cell.angle_alpha   90.00
_cell.angle_beta   90.00
_cell.angle_gamma   90.00
#
_symmetry.space_group_name_H-M   'P 1'
#
loop_
_entity.id
_entity.type
_entity.pdbx_description
1 polymer ?
#
loop_
_entity_poly.entity_id
_entity_poly.type
_entity_poly.pdbx_seq_one_letter_code
_entity_poly.pdbx_strand_id
1 'polypeptide(L)'
;MATLELEHVVGYTGRGKDTVHTHPRDPDMYLTSMGAAIVVARLSDPHAQEFLRGHDEEITSMAISRSGLLLASGQLPSTKRNGATIVVWELNSRTELYQLQGFQCKIMKIAFSPDDHFLVASGADGRVILWDMRTSEVIFTKSFPSPVAIVNWGRVEEKSRRPKYTLTFACSSQLVVNDLSYDIACMQYKLESFPCAMPSTGLVRDYLTATMTQNKDVLLAGTIAGELVVFNTDARVFKSTIPISTNGVHSIVCDSTSGFIFVGAGDGGLKKLVGAQVDWNLVGHVQLLGGIVGLAVTCDGGALVAGTTAGKLYQVSTADLRVRELATSHLAPVTAVAFGNGRSDSFVSLAKDGTLKVWDLSTYTVRCMAADNAAGRSVCYAPSPVQPGSVWIVSGWSDGWLRCYDEATGAKMWHISGAHRGDVSSVAATAKIVVSGASDGGVNVWSLATRELLLQFHEHKRGVTQVLVDIVKPHWIHSCGLDRALFIYDVKAERRVMVHQVREGAFLTMSQRLDSENEIVTGGADGRVLFWDCDVTEHVKLMSDPNRMGIASLQVSPSGRYLVTGGEDCHVKVFDIQRDVLVACALGHSGGIQQVTWSPDERQLVSVGDDCCICIWNFFQDIE
;
A
#
# COMPACT_ATOMS: atom_id res chain seq x y z
N MET A 1 28.48 -6.11 10.19
CA MET A 1 28.01 -5.50 8.94
C MET A 1 26.80 -4.67 9.30
N ALA A 2 26.76 -3.38 8.91
CA ALA A 2 25.56 -2.60 9.15
C ALA A 2 24.36 -3.29 8.50
N THR A 3 23.27 -3.42 9.24
CA THR A 3 22.05 -4.10 8.77
C THR A 3 20.92 -3.10 8.64
N LEU A 4 20.11 -3.30 7.61
CA LEU A 4 18.88 -2.56 7.38
C LEU A 4 17.73 -3.54 7.50
N GLU A 5 16.93 -3.38 8.55
CA GLU A 5 15.79 -4.26 8.84
C GLU A 5 14.50 -3.48 8.65
N LEU A 6 13.51 -4.10 8.00
CA LEU A 6 12.19 -3.51 7.88
C LEU A 6 11.44 -3.71 9.19
N GLU A 7 11.16 -2.64 9.91
CA GLU A 7 10.47 -2.67 11.20
C GLU A 7 8.95 -2.68 11.02
N HIS A 8 8.44 -1.75 10.22
CA HIS A 8 7.00 -1.54 10.09
C HIS A 8 6.63 -1.03 8.71
N VAL A 9 5.45 -1.38 8.22
CA VAL A 9 4.91 -0.83 6.97
C VAL A 9 3.48 -0.36 7.17
N VAL A 10 3.18 0.82 6.62
CA VAL A 10 1.85 1.43 6.59
C VAL A 10 1.37 1.56 5.15
N GLY A 11 0.24 0.97 4.75
CA GLY A 11 -0.21 1.05 3.35
C GLY A 11 -1.36 0.13 2.91
N TYR A 12 -2.48 0.13 3.63
CA TYR A 12 -3.68 -0.60 3.19
C TYR A 12 -4.53 0.25 2.23
N THR A 13 -4.55 -0.06 0.93
CA THR A 13 -5.29 0.76 -0.06
C THR A 13 -6.77 0.39 -0.19
N GLY A 14 -7.17 -0.81 0.27
CA GLY A 14 -8.55 -1.31 0.13
C GLY A 14 -8.98 -1.58 -1.32
N ARG A 15 -8.04 -1.68 -2.28
CA ARG A 15 -8.34 -1.92 -3.71
C ARG A 15 -8.70 -3.37 -4.01
N GLY A 16 -8.02 -4.32 -3.38
CA GLY A 16 -8.28 -5.76 -3.54
C GLY A 16 -9.43 -6.25 -2.68
N LYS A 17 -10.22 -7.20 -3.20
CA LYS A 17 -11.27 -7.90 -2.46
C LYS A 17 -10.68 -9.11 -1.75
N ASP A 18 -11.17 -9.43 -0.56
CA ASP A 18 -10.66 -10.53 0.29
C ASP A 18 -9.14 -10.44 0.47
N THR A 19 -8.68 -9.26 0.86
CA THR A 19 -7.28 -8.95 1.18
C THR A 19 -7.03 -8.87 2.68
N VAL A 20 -8.04 -9.20 3.50
CA VAL A 20 -7.98 -9.18 4.95
C VAL A 20 -8.46 -10.53 5.44
N HIS A 21 -7.60 -11.24 6.19
CA HIS A 21 -7.92 -12.52 6.79
C HIS A 21 -7.42 -12.57 8.23
N THR A 22 -8.08 -13.38 9.05
CA THR A 22 -7.64 -13.76 10.39
C THR A 22 -7.12 -15.19 10.36
N HIS A 23 -6.19 -15.51 11.24
CA HIS A 23 -5.69 -16.87 11.33
C HIS A 23 -6.77 -17.80 11.95
N PRO A 24 -7.06 -18.98 11.37
CA PRO A 24 -8.16 -19.83 11.81
C PRO A 24 -7.93 -20.50 13.17
N ARG A 25 -6.68 -20.48 13.69
CA ARG A 25 -6.34 -21.06 15.01
C ARG A 25 -5.75 -20.06 15.99
N ASP A 26 -5.39 -18.87 15.53
CA ASP A 26 -4.74 -17.85 16.36
C ASP A 26 -5.62 -16.59 16.30
N PRO A 27 -6.30 -16.23 17.41
CA PRO A 27 -7.22 -15.10 17.41
C PRO A 27 -6.51 -13.75 17.33
N ASP A 28 -5.21 -13.70 17.64
CA ASP A 28 -4.43 -12.46 17.65
C ASP A 28 -3.83 -12.12 16.29
N MET A 29 -3.66 -13.13 15.41
CA MET A 29 -3.00 -12.96 14.13
C MET A 29 -3.99 -12.59 13.01
N TYR A 30 -3.67 -11.54 12.26
CA TYR A 30 -4.36 -11.16 11.04
C TYR A 30 -3.36 -10.92 9.90
N LEU A 31 -3.82 -11.14 8.68
CA LEU A 31 -3.07 -11.03 7.45
C LEU A 31 -3.72 -9.98 6.56
N THR A 32 -2.90 -9.08 6.04
CA THR A 32 -3.33 -8.10 5.03
C THR A 32 -2.35 -8.07 3.87
N SER A 33 -2.80 -7.62 2.71
CA SER A 33 -1.92 -7.39 1.57
C SER A 33 -1.61 -5.91 1.41
N MET A 34 -0.38 -5.61 1.05
CA MET A 34 0.10 -4.26 0.81
C MET A 34 1.07 -4.27 -0.37
N GLY A 35 0.68 -3.63 -1.47
CA GLY A 35 1.43 -3.73 -2.72
C GLY A 35 1.65 -5.21 -3.09
N ALA A 36 2.90 -5.59 -3.33
CA ALA A 36 3.32 -6.97 -3.60
C ALA A 36 3.74 -7.77 -2.35
N ALA A 37 3.57 -7.22 -1.15
CA ALA A 37 3.91 -7.90 0.10
C ALA A 37 2.66 -8.30 0.88
N ILE A 38 2.76 -9.41 1.61
CA ILE A 38 1.76 -9.79 2.61
C ILE A 38 2.30 -9.40 3.97
N VAL A 39 1.48 -8.73 4.75
CA VAL A 39 1.76 -8.36 6.13
C VAL A 39 1.04 -9.33 7.06
N VAL A 40 1.81 -10.04 7.87
CA VAL A 40 1.32 -10.81 9.01
C VAL A 40 1.50 -9.93 10.23
N ALA A 41 0.40 -9.58 10.90
CA ALA A 41 0.40 -8.67 12.03
C ALA A 41 -0.41 -9.23 13.21
N ARG A 42 -0.18 -8.68 14.40
CA ARG A 42 -0.91 -9.03 15.62
C ARG A 42 -1.87 -7.91 16.04
N LEU A 43 -3.01 -8.27 16.62
CA LEU A 43 -4.00 -7.32 17.14
C LEU A 43 -3.57 -6.72 18.49
N SER A 44 -2.79 -7.48 19.27
CA SER A 44 -2.27 -7.07 20.57
C SER A 44 -1.10 -6.09 20.46
N ASP A 45 -0.20 -6.29 19.49
CA ASP A 45 1.01 -5.50 19.29
C ASP A 45 1.11 -4.95 17.85
N PRO A 46 1.01 -3.62 17.66
CA PRO A 46 1.20 -2.97 16.37
C PRO A 46 2.61 -3.12 15.78
N HIS A 47 3.63 -3.34 16.60
CA HIS A 47 5.04 -3.43 16.15
C HIS A 47 5.39 -4.82 15.63
N ALA A 48 4.60 -5.83 15.99
CA ALA A 48 4.82 -7.20 15.55
C ALA A 48 4.29 -7.40 14.12
N GLN A 49 5.08 -6.95 13.13
CA GLN A 49 4.83 -7.17 11.72
C GLN A 49 5.89 -8.06 11.08
N GLU A 50 5.44 -8.94 10.21
CA GLU A 50 6.28 -9.81 9.41
C GLU A 50 5.81 -9.81 7.97
N PHE A 51 6.76 -10.00 7.05
CA PHE A 51 6.51 -9.77 5.63
C PHE A 51 6.79 -11.03 4.82
N LEU A 52 5.79 -11.47 4.05
CA LEU A 52 5.98 -12.50 3.02
C LEU A 52 6.13 -11.81 1.67
N ARG A 53 7.24 -12.10 0.98
CA ARG A 53 7.61 -11.43 -0.27
C ARG A 53 7.98 -12.44 -1.33
N GLY A 54 7.35 -12.29 -2.49
CA GLY A 54 7.54 -13.17 -3.65
C GLY A 54 6.78 -12.68 -4.88
N HIS A 55 5.77 -11.83 -4.69
CA HIS A 55 5.11 -11.12 -5.77
C HIS A 55 5.95 -9.95 -6.28
N ASP A 56 5.76 -9.63 -7.55
CA ASP A 56 6.39 -8.48 -8.22
C ASP A 56 5.40 -7.36 -8.54
N GLU A 57 4.10 -7.61 -8.40
CA GLU A 57 3.01 -6.64 -8.62
C GLU A 57 1.98 -6.71 -7.48
N GLU A 58 1.05 -5.74 -7.45
CA GLU A 58 0.02 -5.62 -6.41
C GLU A 58 -0.81 -6.92 -6.24
N ILE A 59 -0.95 -7.36 -4.99
CA ILE A 59 -1.76 -8.52 -4.59
C ILE A 59 -3.24 -8.13 -4.65
N THR A 60 -4.03 -8.94 -5.36
CA THR A 60 -5.45 -8.65 -5.61
C THR A 60 -6.41 -9.48 -4.77
N SER A 61 -5.99 -10.69 -4.35
CA SER A 61 -6.81 -11.62 -3.58
C SER A 61 -5.92 -12.54 -2.75
N MET A 62 -6.38 -12.89 -1.56
CA MET A 62 -5.76 -13.89 -0.70
C MET A 62 -6.77 -14.94 -0.25
N ALA A 63 -6.27 -16.08 0.22
CA ALA A 63 -7.07 -17.09 0.89
C ALA A 63 -6.20 -17.86 1.89
N ILE A 64 -6.74 -18.12 3.08
CA ILE A 64 -6.10 -18.97 4.08
C ILE A 64 -6.76 -20.35 4.09
N SER A 65 -5.94 -21.39 4.23
CA SER A 65 -6.39 -22.76 4.45
C SER A 65 -7.16 -22.90 5.76
N ARG A 66 -8.06 -23.90 5.86
CA ARG A 66 -8.78 -24.13 7.12
C ARG A 66 -7.87 -24.62 8.23
N SER A 67 -6.82 -25.36 7.90
CA SER A 67 -5.81 -25.76 8.88
C SER A 67 -5.01 -24.58 9.42
N GLY A 68 -4.91 -23.46 8.68
CA GLY A 68 -4.03 -22.34 8.99
C GLY A 68 -2.56 -22.60 8.62
N LEU A 69 -2.25 -23.68 7.90
CA LEU A 69 -0.88 -24.01 7.51
C LEU A 69 -0.46 -23.34 6.20
N LEU A 70 -1.41 -23.21 5.27
CA LEU A 70 -1.19 -22.65 3.95
C LEU A 70 -1.89 -21.31 3.77
N LEU A 71 -1.24 -20.41 3.06
CA LEU A 71 -1.79 -19.16 2.55
C LEU A 71 -1.56 -19.10 1.05
N ALA A 72 -2.54 -18.67 0.27
CA ALA A 72 -2.39 -18.41 -1.15
C ALA A 72 -2.66 -16.94 -1.44
N SER A 73 -1.82 -16.34 -2.27
CA SER A 73 -1.92 -14.95 -2.68
C SER A 73 -1.80 -14.84 -4.20
N GLY A 74 -2.65 -14.02 -4.80
CA GLY A 74 -2.66 -13.77 -6.24
C GLY A 74 -2.40 -12.30 -6.54
N GLN A 75 -1.68 -12.04 -7.62
CA GLN A 75 -1.29 -10.69 -8.04
C GLN A 75 -1.95 -10.23 -9.34
N LEU A 76 -1.73 -8.95 -9.67
CA LEU A 76 -1.89 -8.42 -11.02
C LEU A 76 -0.92 -9.09 -12.01
N PRO A 77 -1.21 -9.01 -13.33
CA PRO A 77 -0.28 -9.46 -14.36
C PRO A 77 1.05 -8.74 -14.22
N SER A 78 2.13 -9.50 -14.18
CA SER A 78 3.47 -8.96 -14.03
C SER A 78 3.87 -8.13 -15.25
N THR A 79 4.57 -7.02 -15.00
CA THR A 79 5.27 -6.27 -16.05
C THR A 79 6.57 -6.96 -16.49
N LYS A 80 7.15 -7.80 -15.64
CA LYS A 80 8.44 -8.48 -15.85
C LYS A 80 8.28 -9.93 -16.34
N ARG A 81 7.18 -10.58 -16.00
CA ARG A 81 6.87 -11.99 -16.32
C ARG A 81 5.60 -12.07 -17.15
N ASN A 82 5.45 -13.15 -17.91
CA ASN A 82 4.27 -13.33 -18.74
C ASN A 82 3.08 -13.85 -17.91
N GLY A 83 2.18 -12.94 -17.51
CA GLY A 83 0.93 -13.26 -16.83
C GLY A 83 0.93 -12.99 -15.32
N ALA A 84 -0.14 -13.42 -14.66
CA ALA A 84 -0.32 -13.28 -13.21
C ALA A 84 0.06 -14.59 -12.50
N THR A 85 0.77 -14.46 -11.37
CA THR A 85 1.21 -15.60 -10.56
C THR A 85 0.35 -15.74 -9.30
N ILE A 86 0.21 -16.98 -8.83
CA ILE A 86 -0.27 -17.26 -7.48
C ILE A 86 0.90 -17.84 -6.71
N VAL A 87 1.16 -17.30 -5.52
CA VAL A 87 2.18 -17.85 -4.62
C VAL A 87 1.46 -18.52 -3.46
N VAL A 88 1.91 -19.73 -3.11
CA VAL A 88 1.45 -20.45 -1.94
C VAL A 88 2.56 -20.47 -0.90
N TRP A 89 2.21 -20.07 0.31
CA TRP A 89 3.09 -19.93 1.46
C TRP A 89 2.77 -20.97 2.52
N GLU A 90 3.81 -21.42 3.21
CA GLU A 90 3.66 -22.10 4.50
C GLU A 90 3.72 -21.05 5.62
N LEU A 91 2.66 -20.92 6.41
CA LEU A 91 2.53 -19.86 7.41
C LEU A 91 3.42 -20.07 8.65
N ASN A 92 3.73 -21.32 9.00
CA ASN A 92 4.56 -21.62 10.16
C ASN A 92 6.04 -21.24 9.93
N SER A 93 6.58 -21.63 8.78
CA SER A 93 7.96 -21.38 8.39
C SER A 93 8.13 -20.05 7.64
N ARG A 94 7.03 -19.47 7.16
CA ARG A 94 6.97 -18.22 6.38
C ARG A 94 7.73 -18.31 5.06
N THR A 95 7.80 -19.50 4.51
CA THR A 95 8.48 -19.77 3.25
C THR A 95 7.49 -19.96 2.11
N GLU A 96 7.92 -19.58 0.91
CA GLU A 96 7.24 -19.89 -0.33
C GLU A 96 7.34 -21.40 -0.61
N LEU A 97 6.19 -22.06 -0.86
CA LEU A 97 6.11 -23.46 -1.25
C LEU A 97 6.01 -23.63 -2.77
N TYR A 98 5.08 -22.91 -3.40
CA TYR A 98 4.78 -23.08 -4.82
C TYR A 98 4.51 -21.76 -5.52
N GLN A 99 4.99 -21.65 -6.77
CA GLN A 99 4.58 -20.61 -7.73
C GLN A 99 3.67 -21.25 -8.79
N LEU A 100 2.38 -20.95 -8.72
CA LEU A 100 1.38 -21.45 -9.66
C LEU A 100 1.18 -20.42 -10.78
N GLN A 101 1.27 -20.89 -12.02
CA GLN A 101 1.09 -20.07 -13.23
C GLN A 101 -0.11 -20.56 -14.04
N GLY A 102 -0.64 -19.70 -14.92
CA GLY A 102 -1.71 -20.08 -15.85
C GLY A 102 -2.67 -18.95 -16.22
N PHE A 103 -2.67 -17.85 -15.46
CA PHE A 103 -3.49 -16.67 -15.72
C PHE A 103 -2.73 -15.60 -16.50
N GLN A 104 -3.43 -14.97 -17.44
CA GLN A 104 -2.89 -13.83 -18.21
C GLN A 104 -3.40 -12.49 -17.69
N CYS A 105 -4.52 -12.51 -16.97
CA CYS A 105 -5.15 -11.34 -16.37
C CYS A 105 -5.10 -11.41 -14.85
N LYS A 106 -5.52 -10.33 -14.18
CA LYS A 106 -5.58 -10.26 -12.71
C LYS A 106 -6.36 -11.43 -12.10
N ILE A 107 -5.85 -11.92 -10.98
CA ILE A 107 -6.53 -12.95 -10.20
C ILE A 107 -7.68 -12.32 -9.41
N MET A 108 -8.86 -12.91 -9.50
CA MET A 108 -10.10 -12.36 -8.95
C MET A 108 -10.46 -12.96 -7.59
N LYS A 109 -10.41 -14.28 -7.48
CA LYS A 109 -10.69 -15.01 -6.24
C LYS A 109 -9.79 -16.23 -6.14
N ILE A 110 -9.44 -16.56 -4.90
CA ILE A 110 -8.71 -17.76 -4.53
C ILE A 110 -9.47 -18.42 -3.38
N ALA A 111 -9.57 -19.75 -3.37
CA ALA A 111 -10.18 -20.47 -2.26
C ALA A 111 -9.57 -21.86 -2.08
N PHE A 112 -9.21 -22.20 -0.84
CA PHE A 112 -8.78 -23.55 -0.45
C PHE A 112 -9.97 -24.45 -0.18
N SER A 113 -9.83 -25.73 -0.53
CA SER A 113 -10.79 -26.75 -0.14
C SER A 113 -10.85 -26.91 1.37
N PRO A 114 -11.96 -27.42 1.93
CA PRO A 114 -12.13 -27.54 3.38
C PRO A 114 -11.13 -28.49 4.07
N ASP A 115 -10.50 -29.37 3.30
CA ASP A 115 -9.47 -30.34 3.71
C ASP A 115 -8.05 -29.94 3.26
N ASP A 116 -7.90 -28.74 2.69
CA ASP A 116 -6.65 -28.17 2.17
C ASP A 116 -5.97 -28.98 1.04
N HIS A 117 -6.66 -29.97 0.47
CA HIS A 117 -6.14 -30.78 -0.63
C HIS A 117 -6.07 -30.02 -1.96
N PHE A 118 -7.00 -29.09 -2.18
CA PHE A 118 -7.18 -28.40 -3.45
C PHE A 118 -7.20 -26.88 -3.30
N LEU A 119 -6.71 -26.20 -4.32
CA LEU A 119 -6.80 -24.75 -4.47
C LEU A 119 -7.50 -24.43 -5.77
N VAL A 120 -8.58 -23.63 -5.72
CA VAL A 120 -9.22 -23.06 -6.90
C VAL A 120 -8.87 -21.58 -6.97
N ALA A 121 -8.56 -21.09 -8.17
CA ALA A 121 -8.54 -19.66 -8.43
C ALA A 121 -9.31 -19.31 -9.70
N SER A 122 -9.82 -18.08 -9.75
CA SER A 122 -10.43 -17.49 -10.93
C SER A 122 -9.67 -16.26 -11.42
N GLY A 123 -9.54 -16.13 -12.73
CA GLY A 123 -8.96 -14.97 -13.41
C GLY A 123 -10.02 -14.05 -14.00
N ALA A 124 -9.65 -12.79 -14.23
CA ALA A 124 -10.50 -11.83 -14.96
C ALA A 124 -10.68 -12.19 -16.44
N ASP A 125 -9.87 -13.11 -16.97
CA ASP A 125 -10.00 -13.72 -18.30
C ASP A 125 -11.11 -14.79 -18.36
N GLY A 126 -11.84 -15.03 -17.26
CA GLY A 126 -12.88 -16.05 -17.18
C GLY A 126 -12.34 -17.47 -17.01
N ARG A 127 -11.03 -17.64 -16.85
CA ARG A 127 -10.45 -18.95 -16.56
C ARG A 127 -10.61 -19.29 -15.08
N VAL A 128 -10.91 -20.54 -14.81
CA VAL A 128 -10.85 -21.16 -13.49
C VAL A 128 -9.89 -22.32 -13.58
N ILE A 129 -8.90 -22.34 -12.68
CA ILE A 129 -7.89 -23.39 -12.60
C ILE A 129 -7.97 -24.01 -11.20
N LEU A 130 -7.88 -25.33 -11.16
CA LEU A 130 -7.82 -26.11 -9.94
C LEU A 130 -6.47 -26.83 -9.84
N TRP A 131 -5.80 -26.71 -8.70
CA TRP A 131 -4.54 -27.38 -8.39
C TRP A 131 -4.68 -28.37 -7.24
N ASP A 132 -3.88 -29.43 -7.28
CA ASP A 132 -3.61 -30.29 -6.12
C ASP A 132 -2.46 -29.69 -5.29
N MET A 133 -2.71 -29.45 -4.01
CA MET A 133 -1.74 -28.84 -3.09
C MET A 133 -0.61 -29.78 -2.66
N ARG A 134 -0.73 -31.09 -2.89
CA ARG A 134 0.35 -32.05 -2.62
C ARG A 134 1.35 -32.16 -3.77
N THR A 135 0.88 -32.05 -5.01
CA THR A 135 1.72 -32.27 -6.20
C THR A 135 2.01 -30.99 -6.97
N SER A 136 1.28 -29.90 -6.71
CA SER A 136 1.25 -28.65 -7.48
C SER A 136 0.73 -28.79 -8.92
N GLU A 137 0.21 -29.96 -9.28
CA GLU A 137 -0.29 -30.21 -10.63
C GLU A 137 -1.66 -29.59 -10.86
N VAL A 138 -1.89 -29.13 -12.10
CA VAL A 138 -3.19 -28.66 -12.55
C VAL A 138 -4.11 -29.85 -12.79
N ILE A 139 -5.22 -29.88 -12.07
CA ILE A 139 -6.26 -30.91 -12.22
C ILE A 139 -7.14 -30.61 -13.42
N PHE A 140 -7.63 -29.37 -13.50
CA PHE A 140 -8.36 -28.90 -14.67
C PHE A 140 -8.23 -27.39 -14.85
N THR A 141 -8.42 -26.99 -16.11
CA THR A 141 -8.62 -25.59 -16.51
C THR A 141 -9.93 -25.50 -17.26
N LYS A 142 -10.83 -24.63 -16.83
CA LYS A 142 -12.13 -24.39 -17.48
C LYS A 142 -12.29 -22.91 -17.78
N SER A 143 -12.67 -22.59 -19.02
CA SER A 143 -12.98 -21.21 -19.43
C SER A 143 -14.48 -20.97 -19.36
N PHE A 144 -14.86 -19.88 -18.73
CA PHE A 144 -16.24 -19.38 -18.70
C PHE A 144 -16.37 -18.17 -19.63
N PRO A 145 -17.58 -17.90 -20.16
CA PRO A 145 -17.81 -16.76 -21.07
C PRO A 145 -17.72 -15.40 -20.36
N SER A 146 -17.88 -15.38 -19.03
CA SER A 146 -17.76 -14.19 -18.20
C SER A 146 -16.86 -14.46 -17.00
N PRO A 147 -16.28 -13.40 -16.38
CA PRO A 147 -15.42 -13.55 -15.22
C PRO A 147 -16.16 -14.20 -14.06
N VAL A 148 -15.52 -15.19 -13.43
CA VAL A 148 -16.07 -15.85 -12.24
C VAL A 148 -15.74 -15.00 -11.01
N ALA A 149 -16.73 -14.24 -10.55
CA ALA A 149 -16.57 -13.27 -9.46
C ALA A 149 -16.58 -13.91 -8.07
N ILE A 150 -17.16 -15.10 -7.93
CA ILE A 150 -17.32 -15.83 -6.68
C ILE A 150 -16.82 -17.25 -6.89
N VAL A 151 -16.00 -17.73 -5.95
CA VAL A 151 -15.53 -19.10 -5.87
C VAL A 151 -15.61 -19.51 -4.40
N ASN A 152 -16.53 -20.43 -4.08
CA ASN A 152 -16.70 -20.92 -2.71
C ASN A 152 -16.75 -22.44 -2.65
N TRP A 153 -16.05 -23.00 -1.67
CA TRP A 153 -16.15 -24.42 -1.36
C TRP A 153 -17.34 -24.71 -0.45
N GLY A 154 -18.15 -25.69 -0.87
CA GLY A 154 -19.29 -26.21 -0.14
C GLY A 154 -18.94 -27.46 0.67
N ARG A 155 -19.90 -28.39 0.71
CA ARG A 155 -19.79 -29.64 1.47
C ARG A 155 -18.77 -30.58 0.84
N VAL A 156 -18.13 -31.38 1.69
CA VAL A 156 -17.26 -32.49 1.31
C VAL A 156 -17.92 -33.77 1.80
N GLU A 157 -18.14 -34.72 0.89
CA GLU A 157 -18.67 -36.04 1.22
C GLU A 157 -17.52 -37.02 1.45
N GLU A 158 -17.09 -37.15 2.71
CA GLU A 158 -15.94 -37.98 3.12
C GLU A 158 -16.22 -39.48 3.20
N LYS A 159 -17.44 -39.93 2.86
CA LYS A 159 -17.85 -41.34 2.98
C LYS A 159 -17.11 -42.29 2.02
N SER A 160 -16.41 -41.76 1.02
CA SER A 160 -15.69 -42.53 0.00
C SER A 160 -14.18 -42.26 0.07
N ARG A 161 -13.37 -43.26 -0.34
CA ARG A 161 -11.90 -43.15 -0.47
C ARG A 161 -11.46 -41.96 -1.32
N ARG A 162 -12.33 -41.49 -2.22
CA ARG A 162 -12.18 -40.25 -2.98
C ARG A 162 -13.40 -39.37 -2.67
N PRO A 163 -13.27 -38.31 -1.88
CA PRO A 163 -14.39 -37.47 -1.51
C PRO A 163 -14.97 -36.71 -2.70
N LYS A 164 -16.27 -36.44 -2.65
CA LYS A 164 -16.95 -35.54 -3.58
C LYS A 164 -16.99 -34.15 -2.97
N TYR A 165 -16.67 -33.12 -3.77
CA TYR A 165 -16.66 -31.74 -3.33
C TYR A 165 -17.73 -30.94 -4.08
N THR A 166 -18.34 -29.98 -3.41
CA THR A 166 -19.23 -29.01 -4.04
C THR A 166 -18.54 -27.65 -4.13
N LEU A 167 -18.67 -26.96 -5.26
CA LEU A 167 -18.07 -25.68 -5.58
C LEU A 167 -19.14 -24.73 -6.13
N THR A 168 -19.27 -23.54 -5.57
CA THR A 168 -20.21 -22.55 -6.08
C THR A 168 -19.47 -21.47 -6.86
N PHE A 169 -19.91 -21.23 -8.10
CA PHE A 169 -19.43 -20.17 -8.97
C PHE A 169 -20.53 -19.15 -9.25
N ALA A 170 -20.16 -17.87 -9.35
CA ALA A 170 -21.03 -16.85 -9.91
C ALA A 170 -20.39 -16.25 -11.17
N CYS A 171 -21.06 -16.41 -12.29
CA CYS A 171 -20.68 -15.88 -13.59
C CYS A 171 -21.63 -14.73 -13.93
N SER A 172 -21.28 -13.50 -13.58
CA SER A 172 -22.18 -12.33 -13.62
C SER A 172 -23.48 -12.62 -12.85
N SER A 173 -24.57 -12.89 -13.57
CA SER A 173 -25.90 -13.09 -13.01
C SER A 173 -26.30 -14.54 -12.77
N GLN A 174 -25.52 -15.49 -13.29
CA GLN A 174 -25.78 -16.91 -13.11
C GLN A 174 -24.96 -17.46 -11.95
N LEU A 175 -25.68 -17.98 -10.95
CA LEU A 175 -25.10 -18.75 -9.87
C LEU A 175 -25.16 -20.24 -10.24
N VAL A 176 -24.02 -20.91 -10.19
CA VAL A 176 -23.85 -22.32 -10.58
C VAL A 176 -23.25 -23.09 -9.41
N VAL A 177 -23.91 -24.18 -9.01
CA VAL A 177 -23.36 -25.16 -8.08
C VAL A 177 -22.72 -26.27 -8.88
N ASN A 178 -21.46 -26.56 -8.60
CA ASN A 178 -20.64 -27.52 -9.32
C ASN A 178 -20.27 -28.66 -8.39
N ASP A 179 -20.41 -29.88 -8.90
CA ASP A 179 -19.98 -31.07 -8.22
C ASP A 179 -18.65 -31.55 -8.82
N LEU A 180 -17.62 -31.60 -7.99
CA LEU A 180 -16.31 -32.14 -8.31
C LEU A 180 -16.21 -33.56 -7.77
N SER A 181 -16.22 -34.54 -8.67
CA SER A 181 -16.09 -35.96 -8.35
C SER A 181 -14.94 -36.59 -9.12
N TYR A 182 -14.30 -37.59 -8.53
CA TYR A 182 -13.27 -38.35 -9.24
C TYR A 182 -13.92 -39.41 -10.12
N ASP A 183 -13.75 -39.28 -11.43
CA ASP A 183 -14.21 -40.28 -12.38
C ASP A 183 -13.17 -41.42 -12.48
N ILE A 184 -13.58 -42.62 -12.05
CA ILE A 184 -12.74 -43.82 -12.06
C ILE A 184 -12.44 -44.25 -13.50
N ALA A 185 -13.33 -43.99 -14.47
CA ALA A 185 -13.14 -44.41 -15.85
C ALA A 185 -12.04 -43.60 -16.54
N CYS A 186 -12.02 -42.29 -16.34
CA CYS A 186 -11.05 -41.38 -16.92
C CYS A 186 -9.82 -41.15 -16.03
N MET A 187 -9.82 -41.69 -14.81
CA MET A 187 -8.79 -41.46 -13.78
C MET A 187 -8.51 -39.97 -13.50
N GLN A 188 -9.51 -39.11 -13.68
CA GLN A 188 -9.41 -37.65 -13.53
C GLN A 188 -10.61 -37.11 -12.75
N TYR A 189 -10.44 -35.95 -12.11
CA TYR A 189 -11.57 -35.24 -11.51
C TYR A 189 -12.41 -34.57 -12.60
N LYS A 190 -13.73 -34.74 -12.53
CA LYS A 190 -14.70 -34.14 -13.43
C LYS A 190 -15.54 -33.12 -12.66
N LEU A 191 -15.74 -31.96 -13.29
CA LEU A 191 -16.57 -30.88 -12.76
C LEU A 191 -17.92 -30.85 -13.50
N GLU A 192 -18.99 -31.21 -12.81
CA GLU A 192 -20.37 -31.14 -13.33
C GLU A 192 -21.06 -29.88 -12.82
N SER A 193 -21.61 -29.08 -13.72
CA SER A 193 -22.14 -27.74 -13.42
C SER A 193 -23.67 -27.73 -13.45
N PHE A 194 -24.31 -27.25 -12.39
CA PHE A 194 -25.76 -27.15 -12.26
C PHE A 194 -26.19 -25.71 -11.93
N PRO A 195 -26.95 -25.03 -12.80
CA PRO A 195 -27.41 -23.67 -12.54
C PRO A 195 -28.48 -23.65 -11.43
N CYS A 196 -28.42 -22.64 -10.57
CA CYS A 196 -29.46 -22.40 -9.56
C CYS A 196 -30.72 -21.83 -10.22
N ALA A 197 -31.89 -22.37 -9.85
CA ALA A 197 -33.17 -21.91 -10.36
C ALA A 197 -33.56 -20.58 -9.69
N MET A 198 -33.82 -19.57 -10.54
CA MET A 198 -34.35 -18.27 -10.14
C MET A 198 -35.88 -18.21 -10.36
N PRO A 199 -36.61 -17.36 -9.61
CA PRO A 199 -38.04 -17.13 -9.84
C PRO A 199 -38.28 -16.59 -11.26
N SER A 200 -39.34 -17.03 -11.93
CA SER A 200 -39.70 -16.63 -13.30
C SER A 200 -39.99 -15.13 -13.47
N THR A 201 -40.25 -14.42 -12.37
CA THR A 201 -40.52 -12.98 -12.32
C THR A 201 -39.30 -12.14 -11.90
N GLY A 202 -38.11 -12.73 -11.82
CA GLY A 202 -36.95 -12.12 -11.18
C GLY A 202 -36.12 -11.17 -12.06
N LEU A 203 -35.81 -9.99 -11.53
CA LEU A 203 -34.75 -9.10 -12.01
C LEU A 203 -33.40 -9.84 -12.05
N VAL A 204 -32.64 -9.62 -13.14
CA VAL A 204 -31.26 -10.07 -13.28
C VAL A 204 -30.41 -9.39 -12.20
N ARG A 205 -29.70 -10.18 -11.39
CA ARG A 205 -28.85 -9.71 -10.29
C ARG A 205 -27.42 -10.12 -10.54
N ASP A 206 -26.49 -9.18 -10.44
CA ASP A 206 -25.07 -9.49 -10.40
C ASP A 206 -24.58 -9.65 -8.96
N TYR A 207 -23.76 -10.66 -8.73
CA TYR A 207 -23.25 -11.02 -7.41
C TYR A 207 -21.81 -10.56 -7.20
N LEU A 208 -21.53 -9.98 -6.03
CA LEU A 208 -20.21 -9.45 -5.67
C LEU A 208 -19.42 -10.36 -4.74
N THR A 209 -20.13 -11.04 -3.84
CA THR A 209 -19.56 -11.92 -2.82
C THR A 209 -20.58 -12.99 -2.47
N ALA A 210 -20.13 -14.13 -1.98
CA ALA A 210 -21.01 -15.07 -1.30
C ALA A 210 -20.24 -15.78 -0.21
N THR A 211 -20.97 -16.39 0.71
CA THR A 211 -20.41 -17.31 1.69
C THR A 211 -21.38 -18.44 1.98
N MET A 212 -20.84 -19.55 2.46
CA MET A 212 -21.62 -20.71 2.89
C MET A 212 -21.90 -20.61 4.39
N THR A 213 -23.11 -20.94 4.81
CA THR A 213 -23.44 -21.10 6.23
C THR A 213 -22.60 -22.21 6.85
N GLN A 214 -22.53 -22.24 8.20
CA GLN A 214 -21.78 -23.25 8.95
C GLN A 214 -22.14 -24.69 8.54
N ASN A 215 -23.44 -24.96 8.36
CA ASN A 215 -23.96 -26.27 7.96
C ASN A 215 -23.74 -26.58 6.46
N LYS A 216 -23.27 -25.60 5.69
CA LYS A 216 -23.00 -25.68 4.24
C LYS A 216 -24.22 -26.10 3.40
N ASP A 217 -25.41 -25.78 3.88
CA ASP A 217 -26.71 -26.07 3.27
C ASP A 217 -27.30 -24.84 2.56
N VAL A 218 -26.91 -23.65 3.02
CA VAL A 218 -27.42 -22.37 2.55
C VAL A 218 -26.27 -21.49 2.09
N LEU A 219 -26.40 -20.98 0.87
CA LEU A 219 -25.51 -19.97 0.31
C LEU A 219 -26.13 -18.59 0.45
N LEU A 220 -25.35 -17.68 1.01
CA LEU A 220 -25.69 -16.27 1.13
C LEU A 220 -24.87 -15.51 0.10
N ALA A 221 -25.55 -14.86 -0.84
CA ALA A 221 -24.92 -14.12 -1.92
C ALA A 221 -25.28 -12.64 -1.84
N GLY A 222 -24.27 -11.78 -1.82
CA GLY A 222 -24.42 -10.33 -1.85
C GLY A 222 -24.48 -9.80 -3.27
N THR A 223 -25.43 -8.92 -3.55
CA THR A 223 -25.64 -8.32 -4.88
C THR A 223 -25.06 -6.90 -4.97
N ILE A 224 -24.87 -6.43 -6.21
CA ILE A 224 -24.50 -5.03 -6.49
C ILE A 224 -25.59 -4.05 -6.01
N ALA A 225 -26.85 -4.47 -6.02
CA ALA A 225 -27.99 -3.66 -5.57
C ALA A 225 -28.06 -3.48 -4.03
N GLY A 226 -27.21 -4.18 -3.26
CA GLY A 226 -27.20 -4.09 -1.80
C GLY A 226 -28.17 -5.06 -1.12
N GLU A 227 -28.59 -6.10 -1.83
CA GLU A 227 -29.42 -7.18 -1.30
C GLU A 227 -28.58 -8.39 -0.92
N LEU A 228 -28.95 -9.04 0.18
CA LEU A 228 -28.49 -10.37 0.55
C LEU A 228 -29.50 -11.40 0.05
N VAL A 229 -29.07 -12.26 -0.87
CA VAL A 229 -29.90 -13.31 -1.45
C VAL A 229 -29.54 -14.65 -0.82
N VAL A 230 -30.57 -15.40 -0.41
CA VAL A 230 -30.45 -16.71 0.20
C VAL A 230 -30.77 -17.79 -0.83
N PHE A 231 -29.85 -18.72 -1.02
CA PHE A 231 -30.01 -19.91 -1.85
C PHE A 231 -29.87 -21.18 -1.01
N ASN A 232 -30.69 -22.18 -1.30
CA ASN A 232 -30.45 -23.53 -0.80
C ASN A 232 -29.57 -24.29 -1.80
N THR A 233 -28.42 -24.81 -1.37
CA THR A 233 -27.47 -25.47 -2.28
C THR A 233 -27.88 -26.88 -2.67
N ASP A 234 -28.57 -27.60 -1.78
CA ASP A 234 -29.00 -28.98 -2.04
C ASP A 234 -30.14 -29.01 -3.05
N ALA A 235 -31.15 -28.15 -2.84
CA ALA A 235 -32.27 -27.99 -3.76
C ALA A 235 -31.92 -27.12 -4.98
N ARG A 236 -30.86 -26.31 -4.90
CA ARG A 236 -30.41 -25.36 -5.94
C ARG A 236 -31.49 -24.33 -6.31
N VAL A 237 -32.26 -23.89 -5.31
CA VAL A 237 -33.39 -22.96 -5.48
C VAL A 237 -33.18 -21.70 -4.63
N PHE A 238 -33.57 -20.56 -5.20
CA PHE A 238 -33.75 -19.30 -4.49
C PHE A 238 -34.75 -19.43 -3.31
N LYS A 239 -34.44 -18.82 -2.16
CA LYS A 239 -35.29 -18.84 -0.96
C LYS A 239 -35.86 -17.48 -0.62
N SER A 240 -34.99 -16.49 -0.37
CA SER A 240 -35.41 -15.15 0.05
C SER A 240 -34.37 -14.08 -0.28
N THR A 241 -34.80 -12.83 -0.16
CA THR A 241 -33.96 -11.64 -0.35
C THR A 241 -34.13 -10.71 0.85
N ILE A 242 -33.04 -10.20 1.39
CA ILE A 242 -33.01 -9.24 2.49
C ILE A 242 -32.31 -7.97 2.02
N PRO A 243 -32.94 -6.79 2.10
CA PRO A 243 -32.27 -5.53 1.77
C PRO A 243 -31.27 -5.16 2.87
N ILE A 244 -30.01 -4.97 2.50
CA ILE A 244 -28.92 -4.66 3.43
C ILE A 244 -28.44 -3.23 3.25
N SER A 245 -28.13 -2.79 2.05
CA SER A 245 -27.50 -1.48 1.80
C SER A 245 -27.98 -0.89 0.49
N THR A 246 -27.55 0.35 0.21
CA THR A 246 -27.82 1.03 -1.06
C THR A 246 -26.64 0.95 -2.03
N ASN A 247 -25.43 0.66 -1.54
CA ASN A 247 -24.20 0.62 -2.33
C ASN A 247 -23.55 -0.78 -2.33
N GLY A 248 -24.35 -1.82 -2.61
CA GLY A 248 -23.86 -3.18 -2.75
C GLY A 248 -23.44 -3.87 -1.45
N VAL A 249 -23.43 -5.20 -1.49
CA VAL A 249 -22.87 -6.06 -0.45
C VAL A 249 -21.52 -6.57 -0.93
N HIS A 250 -20.44 -6.17 -0.26
CA HIS A 250 -19.07 -6.42 -0.72
C HIS A 250 -18.38 -7.57 0.01
N SER A 251 -18.69 -7.78 1.29
CA SER A 251 -18.12 -8.85 2.11
C SER A 251 -19.18 -9.49 3.01
N ILE A 252 -19.10 -10.80 3.22
CA ILE A 252 -19.99 -11.55 4.11
C ILE A 252 -19.14 -12.56 4.87
N VAL A 253 -19.25 -12.57 6.20
CA VAL A 253 -18.58 -13.54 7.06
C VAL A 253 -19.59 -14.17 8.00
N CYS A 254 -19.50 -15.49 8.15
CA CYS A 254 -20.24 -16.23 9.15
C CYS A 254 -19.30 -16.54 10.32
N ASP A 255 -19.71 -16.18 11.54
CA ASP A 255 -19.01 -16.63 12.74
C ASP A 255 -19.46 -18.06 13.07
N SER A 256 -18.51 -19.00 13.09
CA SER A 256 -18.76 -20.41 13.41
C SER A 256 -19.19 -20.65 14.86
N THR A 257 -18.81 -19.76 15.77
CA THR A 257 -19.00 -19.98 17.22
C THR A 257 -20.34 -19.47 17.69
N SER A 258 -20.76 -18.29 17.23
CA SER A 258 -21.99 -17.64 17.69
C SER A 258 -23.20 -17.86 16.77
N GLY A 259 -23.00 -18.26 15.51
CA GLY A 259 -24.06 -18.34 14.52
C GLY A 259 -24.50 -16.99 13.95
N PHE A 260 -23.83 -15.89 14.33
CA PHE A 260 -24.06 -14.58 13.73
C PHE A 260 -23.44 -14.47 12.34
N ILE A 261 -24.04 -13.63 11.52
CA ILE A 261 -23.52 -13.27 10.21
C ILE A 261 -23.24 -11.77 10.18
N PHE A 262 -22.08 -11.42 9.66
CA PHE A 262 -21.66 -10.06 9.50
C PHE A 262 -21.59 -9.73 8.02
N VAL A 263 -22.28 -8.67 7.63
CA VAL A 263 -22.37 -8.21 6.25
C VAL A 263 -21.74 -6.84 6.14
N GLY A 264 -20.68 -6.73 5.34
CA GLY A 264 -20.02 -5.48 5.02
C GLY A 264 -20.55 -4.90 3.71
N ALA A 265 -21.12 -3.70 3.79
CA ALA A 265 -21.67 -2.98 2.65
C ALA A 265 -20.70 -1.95 2.07
N GLY A 266 -20.90 -1.59 0.80
CA GLY A 266 -20.06 -0.61 0.10
C GLY A 266 -20.32 0.85 0.49
N ASP A 267 -21.36 1.11 1.28
CA ASP A 267 -21.62 2.41 1.92
C ASP A 267 -20.89 2.56 3.27
N GLY A 268 -20.20 1.50 3.72
CA GLY A 268 -19.50 1.46 5.01
C GLY A 268 -20.35 0.90 6.16
N GLY A 269 -21.59 0.50 5.91
CA GLY A 269 -22.44 -0.15 6.91
C GLY A 269 -22.00 -1.59 7.19
N LEU A 270 -21.66 -1.88 8.44
CA LEU A 270 -21.46 -3.25 8.93
C LEU A 270 -22.71 -3.69 9.68
N LYS A 271 -23.40 -4.71 9.17
CA LYS A 271 -24.63 -5.25 9.77
C LYS A 271 -24.40 -6.62 10.39
N LYS A 272 -24.87 -6.80 11.62
CA LYS A 272 -24.91 -8.07 12.34
C LYS A 272 -26.30 -8.67 12.23
N LEU A 273 -26.39 -9.84 11.62
CA LEU A 273 -27.64 -10.58 11.38
C LEU A 273 -27.64 -11.88 12.19
N VAL A 274 -28.81 -12.30 12.63
CA VAL A 274 -29.07 -13.61 13.22
C VAL A 274 -30.23 -14.26 12.50
N GLY A 275 -30.12 -15.54 12.21
CA GLY A 275 -31.14 -16.22 11.44
C GLY A 275 -30.72 -17.59 10.96
N ALA A 276 -31.68 -18.28 10.34
CA ALA A 276 -31.45 -19.54 9.67
C ALA A 276 -32.41 -19.68 8.50
N GLN A 277 -31.96 -20.34 7.44
CA GLN A 277 -32.75 -20.55 6.22
C GLN A 277 -33.29 -19.23 5.67
N VAL A 278 -34.58 -18.93 5.87
CA VAL A 278 -35.30 -17.80 5.27
C VAL A 278 -35.31 -16.57 6.19
N ASP A 279 -35.30 -16.78 7.51
CA ASP A 279 -35.60 -15.75 8.50
C ASP A 279 -34.30 -15.16 9.05
N TRP A 280 -33.90 -14.00 8.52
CA TRP A 280 -32.71 -13.27 8.93
C TRP A 280 -33.10 -11.91 9.52
N ASN A 281 -32.81 -11.72 10.80
CA ASN A 281 -33.13 -10.52 11.56
C ASN A 281 -31.87 -9.68 11.82
N LEU A 282 -32.02 -8.36 11.74
CA LEU A 282 -30.96 -7.41 12.07
C LEU A 282 -30.84 -7.27 13.59
N VAL A 283 -29.66 -7.56 14.13
CA VAL A 283 -29.34 -7.45 15.56
C VAL A 283 -28.66 -6.11 15.86
N GLY A 284 -27.76 -5.67 14.98
CA GLY A 284 -26.98 -4.45 15.20
C GLY A 284 -26.35 -3.93 13.91
N HIS A 285 -25.99 -2.65 13.94
CA HIS A 285 -25.39 -1.95 12.81
C HIS A 285 -24.34 -0.94 13.30
N VAL A 286 -23.24 -0.83 12.59
CA VAL A 286 -22.22 0.21 12.82
C VAL A 286 -21.73 0.77 11.48
N GLN A 287 -21.46 2.07 11.45
CA GLN A 287 -21.00 2.78 10.26
C GLN A 287 -19.49 2.97 10.32
N LEU A 288 -18.77 2.45 9.33
CA LEU A 288 -17.33 2.67 9.12
C LEU A 288 -17.09 3.73 8.04
N LEU A 289 -15.88 4.29 8.03
CA LEU A 289 -15.46 5.23 6.98
C LEU A 289 -14.99 4.46 5.75
N GLY A 290 -15.67 4.68 4.63
CA GLY A 290 -15.44 3.97 3.36
C GLY A 290 -16.20 2.64 3.28
N GLY A 291 -16.36 2.13 2.06
CA GLY A 291 -17.04 0.86 1.81
C GLY A 291 -16.21 -0.33 2.31
N ILE A 292 -16.86 -1.35 2.88
CA ILE A 292 -16.18 -2.49 3.50
C ILE A 292 -15.85 -3.53 2.43
N VAL A 293 -14.58 -3.65 2.06
CA VAL A 293 -14.12 -4.51 0.95
C VAL A 293 -13.69 -5.89 1.43
N GLY A 294 -13.13 -5.97 2.63
CA GLY A 294 -12.69 -7.20 3.27
C GLY A 294 -13.21 -7.27 4.70
N LEU A 295 -13.64 -8.46 5.12
CA LEU A 295 -14.11 -8.73 6.47
C LEU A 295 -13.61 -10.12 6.88
N ALA A 296 -13.12 -10.25 8.11
CA ALA A 296 -12.70 -11.52 8.68
C ALA A 296 -13.06 -11.59 10.17
N VAL A 297 -13.57 -12.74 10.62
CA VAL A 297 -13.89 -13.02 12.04
C VAL A 297 -12.71 -13.73 12.68
N THR A 298 -12.29 -13.33 13.87
CA THR A 298 -11.28 -14.05 14.66
C THR A 298 -11.79 -15.44 15.05
N CYS A 299 -10.89 -16.43 15.21
CA CYS A 299 -11.31 -17.82 15.44
C CYS A 299 -12.13 -18.03 16.73
N ASP A 300 -11.96 -17.15 17.73
CA ASP A 300 -12.72 -17.13 18.98
C ASP A 300 -14.12 -16.48 18.82
N GLY A 301 -14.41 -15.87 17.67
CA GLY A 301 -15.62 -15.09 17.42
C GLY A 301 -15.69 -13.80 18.23
N GLY A 302 -14.60 -13.33 18.83
CA GLY A 302 -14.58 -12.15 19.72
C GLY A 302 -14.45 -10.82 18.99
N ALA A 303 -13.76 -10.81 17.84
CA ALA A 303 -13.51 -9.61 17.05
C ALA A 303 -13.63 -9.87 15.54
N LEU A 304 -13.82 -8.78 14.81
CA LEU A 304 -13.83 -8.70 13.36
C LEU A 304 -12.70 -7.77 12.93
N VAL A 305 -11.99 -8.13 11.87
CA VAL A 305 -11.09 -7.21 11.17
C VAL A 305 -11.79 -6.80 9.87
N ALA A 306 -12.03 -5.50 9.71
CA ALA A 306 -12.70 -4.91 8.55
C ALA A 306 -11.77 -3.95 7.82
N GLY A 307 -11.56 -4.18 6.53
CA GLY A 307 -10.79 -3.31 5.65
C GLY A 307 -11.69 -2.49 4.73
N THR A 308 -11.48 -1.18 4.69
CA THR A 308 -12.33 -0.25 3.93
C THR A 308 -11.65 0.37 2.71
N THR A 309 -12.44 0.84 1.74
CA THR A 309 -11.95 1.61 0.58
C THR A 309 -11.32 2.95 0.96
N ALA A 310 -11.51 3.42 2.20
CA ALA A 310 -10.87 4.64 2.72
C ALA A 310 -9.45 4.38 3.23
N GLY A 311 -8.91 3.18 3.01
CA GLY A 311 -7.55 2.83 3.40
C GLY A 311 -7.39 2.71 4.91
N LYS A 312 -8.42 2.19 5.56
CA LYS A 312 -8.45 1.99 7.01
C LYS A 312 -8.74 0.53 7.34
N LEU A 313 -8.07 0.06 8.39
CA LEU A 313 -8.31 -1.23 9.01
C LEU A 313 -8.94 -0.99 10.37
N TYR A 314 -10.06 -1.66 10.62
CA TYR A 314 -10.82 -1.57 11.86
C TYR A 314 -10.88 -2.92 12.54
N GLN A 315 -10.69 -2.93 13.86
CA GLN A 315 -11.09 -4.01 14.73
C GLN A 315 -12.48 -3.70 15.29
N VAL A 316 -13.46 -4.58 15.07
CA VAL A 316 -14.82 -4.43 15.57
C VAL A 316 -15.14 -5.57 16.53
N SER A 317 -15.51 -5.27 17.77
CA SER A 317 -15.96 -6.30 18.71
C SER A 317 -17.28 -6.92 18.25
N THR A 318 -17.38 -8.25 18.21
CA THR A 318 -18.59 -8.95 17.75
C THR A 318 -19.76 -8.85 18.73
N ALA A 319 -19.48 -8.66 20.02
CA ALA A 319 -20.49 -8.54 21.07
C ALA A 319 -21.26 -7.22 20.95
N ASP A 320 -20.53 -6.09 21.05
CA ASP A 320 -21.09 -4.75 21.18
C ASP A 320 -20.96 -3.88 19.92
N LEU A 321 -20.29 -4.37 18.86
CA LEU A 321 -19.95 -3.60 17.65
C LEU A 321 -19.12 -2.34 17.94
N ARG A 322 -18.33 -2.33 19.02
CA ARG A 322 -17.36 -1.27 19.30
C ARG A 322 -16.21 -1.31 18.29
N VAL A 323 -15.88 -0.15 17.74
CA VAL A 323 -14.88 0.00 16.68
C VAL A 323 -13.59 0.58 17.25
N ARG A 324 -12.46 -0.04 16.90
CA ARG A 324 -11.11 0.46 17.11
C ARG A 324 -10.40 0.55 15.76
N GLU A 325 -9.77 1.68 15.47
CA GLU A 325 -8.92 1.83 14.28
C GLU A 325 -7.57 1.14 14.55
N LEU A 326 -7.19 0.21 13.68
CA LEU A 326 -5.91 -0.51 13.75
C LEU A 326 -4.84 0.21 12.93
N ALA A 327 -5.19 0.59 11.70
CA ALA A 327 -4.28 1.26 10.79
C ALA A 327 -5.03 2.20 9.86
N THR A 328 -4.31 3.21 9.40
CA THR A 328 -4.74 4.21 8.42
C THR A 328 -3.61 4.40 7.44
N SER A 329 -3.91 4.65 6.16
CA SER A 329 -2.90 4.84 5.13
C SER A 329 -3.36 5.81 4.06
N HIS A 330 -2.47 6.16 3.13
CA HIS A 330 -2.81 6.94 1.96
C HIS A 330 -3.53 6.06 0.92
N LEU A 331 -4.33 6.71 0.07
CA LEU A 331 -5.09 6.04 -0.99
C LEU A 331 -4.40 6.10 -2.36
N ALA A 332 -3.41 6.99 -2.47
CA ALA A 332 -2.64 7.25 -3.67
C ALA A 332 -1.14 7.25 -3.34
N PRO A 333 -0.26 7.24 -4.37
CA PRO A 333 1.19 7.30 -4.19
C PRO A 333 1.62 8.38 -3.21
N VAL A 334 2.48 8.00 -2.25
CA VAL A 334 3.04 8.92 -1.27
C VAL A 334 4.27 9.56 -1.91
N THR A 335 4.19 10.86 -2.16
CA THR A 335 5.20 11.57 -2.95
C THR A 335 6.34 12.10 -2.10
N ALA A 336 6.05 12.46 -0.86
CA ALA A 336 7.03 13.09 -0.01
C ALA A 336 6.90 12.73 1.46
N VAL A 337 8.05 12.75 2.13
CA VAL A 337 8.20 12.50 3.56
C VAL A 337 9.27 13.42 4.13
N ALA A 338 9.09 13.88 5.36
CA ALA A 338 10.10 14.64 6.08
C ALA A 338 10.05 14.34 7.58
N PHE A 339 11.19 14.47 8.26
CA PHE A 339 11.29 14.45 9.73
C PHE A 339 11.34 15.87 10.30
N GLY A 340 10.81 16.03 11.52
CA GLY A 340 10.91 17.29 12.25
C GLY A 340 12.36 17.63 12.60
N ASN A 341 12.73 18.91 12.50
CA ASN A 341 14.08 19.36 12.83
C ASN A 341 14.48 18.99 14.27
N GLY A 342 15.37 18.00 14.41
CA GLY A 342 15.88 17.52 15.70
C GLY A 342 14.92 16.64 16.51
N ARG A 343 13.79 16.23 15.92
CA ARG A 343 12.82 15.31 16.54
C ARG A 343 12.69 14.04 15.71
N SER A 344 13.00 12.90 16.32
CA SER A 344 12.83 11.59 15.69
C SER A 344 11.49 10.93 16.03
N ASP A 345 10.66 11.52 16.90
CA ASP A 345 9.39 10.90 17.34
C ASP A 345 8.24 11.05 16.35
N SER A 346 8.31 12.03 15.45
CA SER A 346 7.27 12.26 14.44
C SER A 346 7.84 12.58 13.06
N PHE A 347 7.07 12.18 12.04
CA PHE A 347 7.35 12.51 10.65
C PHE A 347 6.05 12.87 9.93
N VAL A 348 6.18 13.60 8.83
CA VAL A 348 5.05 13.95 7.96
C VAL A 348 5.15 13.21 6.65
N SER A 349 4.03 12.71 6.15
CA SER A 349 3.89 12.21 4.79
C SER A 349 2.86 13.02 4.00
N LEU A 350 3.08 13.12 2.70
CA LEU A 350 2.22 13.80 1.76
C LEU A 350 2.00 12.90 0.54
N ALA A 351 0.74 12.81 0.08
CA ALA A 351 0.37 11.93 -1.02
C ALA A 351 -0.40 12.64 -2.14
N LYS A 352 -0.47 11.96 -3.30
CA LYS A 352 -1.22 12.45 -4.48
C LYS A 352 -2.73 12.52 -4.28
N ASP A 353 -3.27 11.87 -3.24
CA ASP A 353 -4.69 11.97 -2.86
C ASP A 353 -5.02 13.32 -2.20
N GLY A 354 -4.01 14.14 -1.96
CA GLY A 354 -4.13 15.46 -1.35
C GLY A 354 -4.20 15.43 0.17
N THR A 355 -3.89 14.28 0.78
CA THR A 355 -3.80 14.14 2.23
C THR A 355 -2.37 14.31 2.72
N LEU A 356 -2.26 15.06 3.82
CA LEU A 356 -1.05 15.24 4.60
C LEU A 356 -1.29 14.61 5.97
N LYS A 357 -0.40 13.73 6.43
CA LYS A 357 -0.53 13.02 7.69
C LYS A 357 0.74 13.17 8.51
N VAL A 358 0.59 13.54 9.78
CA VAL A 358 1.68 13.54 10.75
C VAL A 358 1.57 12.26 11.58
N TRP A 359 2.64 11.49 11.58
CA TRP A 359 2.72 10.18 12.21
C TRP A 359 3.50 10.27 13.51
N ASP A 360 3.04 9.50 14.49
CA ASP A 360 3.84 9.14 15.65
C ASP A 360 4.62 7.86 15.33
N LEU A 361 5.93 7.91 15.45
CA LEU A 361 6.79 6.76 15.19
C LEU A 361 6.66 5.67 16.27
N SER A 362 6.30 6.05 17.50
CA SER A 362 6.20 5.11 18.64
C SER A 362 4.96 4.22 18.63
N THR A 363 3.93 4.62 17.89
CA THR A 363 2.66 3.89 17.80
C THR A 363 2.23 3.63 16.36
N TYR A 364 2.92 4.22 15.39
CA TYR A 364 2.56 4.26 13.97
C TYR A 364 1.15 4.80 13.70
N THR A 365 0.61 5.60 14.62
CA THR A 365 -0.70 6.24 14.48
C THR A 365 -0.58 7.67 13.95
N VAL A 366 -1.62 8.13 13.26
CA VAL A 366 -1.69 9.52 12.79
C VAL A 366 -2.07 10.43 13.95
N ARG A 367 -1.20 11.39 14.29
CA ARG A 367 -1.47 12.44 15.29
C ARG A 367 -2.42 13.49 14.75
N CYS A 368 -2.17 13.98 13.54
CA CYS A 368 -3.01 14.96 12.85
C CYS A 368 -3.01 14.74 11.34
N MET A 369 -4.07 15.22 10.68
CA MET A 369 -4.25 15.08 9.24
C MET A 369 -4.83 16.38 8.67
N ALA A 370 -4.32 16.78 7.50
CA ALA A 370 -4.92 17.80 6.66
C ALA A 370 -5.27 17.19 5.29
N ALA A 371 -6.30 17.73 4.64
CA ALA A 371 -6.69 17.33 3.30
C ALA A 371 -6.97 18.58 2.45
N ASP A 372 -6.45 18.59 1.23
CA ASP A 372 -6.70 19.62 0.23
C ASP A 372 -7.05 18.95 -1.12
N ASN A 373 -7.65 19.72 -2.03
CA ASN A 373 -8.21 19.20 -3.29
C ASN A 373 -7.17 19.12 -4.45
N ALA A 374 -5.88 19.06 -4.14
CA ALA A 374 -4.79 19.02 -5.11
C ALA A 374 -3.82 17.89 -4.76
N ALA A 375 -3.06 17.39 -5.72
CA ALA A 375 -2.06 16.36 -5.43
C ALA A 375 -0.86 16.99 -4.70
N GLY A 376 -0.52 16.46 -3.52
CA GLY A 376 0.69 16.85 -2.84
C GLY A 376 1.93 16.39 -3.61
N ARG A 377 3.01 17.19 -3.56
CA ARG A 377 4.26 16.88 -4.27
C ARG A 377 5.47 16.88 -3.36
N SER A 378 5.64 17.93 -2.55
CA SER A 378 6.80 18.06 -1.67
C SER A 378 6.40 18.60 -0.31
N VAL A 379 7.18 18.24 0.72
CA VAL A 379 6.94 18.67 2.10
C VAL A 379 8.27 18.90 2.80
N CYS A 380 8.32 19.91 3.66
CA CYS A 380 9.45 20.15 4.55
C CYS A 380 8.99 20.76 5.88
N TYR A 381 9.79 20.56 6.92
CA TYR A 381 9.58 21.21 8.21
C TYR A 381 10.25 22.58 8.24
N ALA A 382 9.58 23.54 8.89
CA ALA A 382 10.08 24.89 9.13
C ALA A 382 9.83 25.27 10.60
N PRO A 383 10.83 25.82 11.32
CA PRO A 383 10.58 26.36 12.64
C PRO A 383 9.70 27.61 12.54
N SER A 384 8.74 27.77 13.46
CA SER A 384 7.85 28.93 13.45
C SER A 384 8.65 30.22 13.71
N PRO A 385 8.46 31.28 12.89
CA PRO A 385 9.04 32.59 13.15
C PRO A 385 8.29 33.36 14.25
N VAL A 386 7.09 32.90 14.64
CA VAL A 386 6.19 33.62 15.55
C VAL A 386 6.32 33.09 16.98
N GLN A 387 6.38 31.77 17.16
CA GLN A 387 6.43 31.12 18.46
C GLN A 387 7.63 30.18 18.57
N PRO A 388 8.61 30.46 19.45
CA PRO A 388 9.72 29.55 19.69
C PRO A 388 9.22 28.17 20.13
N GLY A 389 9.64 27.12 19.43
CA GLY A 389 9.27 25.73 19.72
C GLY A 389 8.02 25.21 19.00
N SER A 390 7.24 26.08 18.35
CA SER A 390 6.21 25.64 17.38
C SER A 390 6.88 25.29 16.06
N VAL A 391 6.43 24.19 15.46
CA VAL A 391 6.94 23.67 14.20
C VAL A 391 5.84 23.74 13.16
N TRP A 392 6.20 24.29 12.00
CA TRP A 392 5.32 24.38 10.85
C TRP A 392 5.72 23.37 9.79
N ILE A 393 4.74 22.95 9.01
CA ILE A 393 4.91 22.06 7.86
C ILE A 393 4.59 22.87 6.62
N VAL A 394 5.58 23.06 5.75
CA VAL A 394 5.40 23.74 4.46
C VAL A 394 5.33 22.68 3.37
N SER A 395 4.41 22.85 2.43
CA SER A 395 4.12 21.86 1.39
C SER A 395 3.91 22.51 0.02
N GLY A 396 4.39 21.82 -1.01
CA GLY A 396 4.21 22.14 -2.41
C GLY A 396 3.20 21.20 -3.08
N TRP A 397 2.38 21.76 -3.96
CA TRP A 397 1.21 21.10 -4.53
C TRP A 397 1.19 21.19 -6.06
N SER A 398 0.38 20.33 -6.68
CA SER A 398 0.23 20.26 -8.14
C SER A 398 -0.45 21.47 -8.78
N ASP A 399 -1.12 22.31 -7.99
CA ASP A 399 -1.78 23.54 -8.44
C ASP A 399 -0.85 24.76 -8.46
N GLY A 400 0.43 24.57 -8.13
CA GLY A 400 1.43 25.64 -8.07
C GLY A 400 1.34 26.47 -6.79
N TRP A 401 0.58 26.03 -5.78
CA TRP A 401 0.43 26.75 -4.51
C TRP A 401 1.38 26.19 -3.45
N LEU A 402 1.79 27.07 -2.54
CA LEU A 402 2.45 26.70 -1.29
C LEU A 402 1.44 26.77 -0.16
N ARG A 403 1.43 25.76 0.70
CA ARG A 403 0.57 25.72 1.89
C ARG A 403 1.39 25.44 3.13
N CYS A 404 0.98 26.03 4.25
CA CYS A 404 1.61 25.82 5.54
C CYS A 404 0.57 25.34 6.56
N TYR A 405 0.97 24.32 7.31
CA TYR A 405 0.17 23.72 8.37
C TYR A 405 0.92 23.79 9.70
N ASP A 406 0.17 23.81 10.78
CA ASP A 406 0.71 23.60 12.11
C ASP A 406 0.87 22.10 12.39
N GLU A 407 2.02 21.69 12.93
CA GLU A 407 2.31 20.26 13.19
C GLU A 407 1.43 19.67 14.29
N ALA A 408 1.13 20.45 15.34
CA ALA A 408 0.39 19.95 16.49
C ALA A 408 -1.11 19.75 16.17
N THR A 409 -1.71 20.68 15.42
CA THR A 409 -3.15 20.66 15.14
C THR A 409 -3.49 20.13 13.75
N GLY A 410 -2.54 20.14 12.80
CA GLY A 410 -2.82 19.92 11.38
C GLY A 410 -3.61 21.07 10.73
N ALA A 411 -3.83 22.18 11.45
CA ALA A 411 -4.61 23.29 10.92
C ALA A 411 -3.82 24.04 9.84
N LYS A 412 -4.51 24.40 8.75
CA LYS A 412 -3.93 25.23 7.70
C LYS A 412 -3.75 26.66 8.20
N MET A 413 -2.51 27.11 8.26
CA MET A 413 -2.13 28.44 8.77
C MET A 413 -2.20 29.50 7.67
N TRP A 414 -1.58 29.22 6.53
CA TRP A 414 -1.56 30.13 5.39
C TRP A 414 -1.35 29.36 4.09
N HIS A 415 -1.64 30.03 2.98
CA HIS A 415 -1.31 29.57 1.64
C HIS A 415 -0.83 30.75 0.79
N ILE A 416 0.06 30.47 -0.15
CA ILE A 416 0.51 31.41 -1.19
C ILE A 416 -0.07 30.89 -2.50
N SER A 417 -1.06 31.60 -3.02
CA SER A 417 -1.70 31.28 -4.29
C SER A 417 -0.81 31.73 -5.45
N GLY A 418 -0.72 30.88 -6.50
CA GLY A 418 0.05 31.20 -7.70
C GLY A 418 1.54 31.39 -7.43
N ALA A 419 2.12 30.64 -6.49
CA ALA A 419 3.57 30.67 -6.24
C ALA A 419 4.35 30.28 -7.49
N HIS A 420 3.83 29.32 -8.28
CA HIS A 420 4.37 28.92 -9.57
C HIS A 420 3.24 28.71 -10.60
N ARG A 421 3.60 28.70 -11.89
CA ARG A 421 2.66 28.31 -12.96
C ARG A 421 2.58 26.80 -13.14
N GLY A 422 3.67 26.11 -12.83
CA GLY A 422 3.77 24.65 -12.81
C GLY A 422 3.47 24.05 -11.45
N ASP A 423 3.62 22.73 -11.34
CA ASP A 423 3.55 22.07 -10.04
C ASP A 423 4.79 22.40 -9.19
N VAL A 424 4.60 22.53 -7.87
CA VAL A 424 5.72 22.78 -6.95
C VAL A 424 6.40 21.45 -6.65
N SER A 425 7.46 21.15 -7.40
CA SER A 425 8.20 19.88 -7.32
C SER A 425 8.95 19.72 -6.01
N SER A 426 9.50 20.81 -5.45
CA SER A 426 10.29 20.77 -4.22
C SER A 426 10.14 22.03 -3.40
N VAL A 427 10.19 21.86 -2.07
CA VAL A 427 10.20 22.95 -1.10
C VAL A 427 11.27 22.69 -0.06
N ALA A 428 12.02 23.73 0.30
CA ALA A 428 12.95 23.74 1.41
C ALA A 428 12.74 25.01 2.25
N ALA A 429 12.91 24.92 3.57
CA ALA A 429 12.65 26.06 4.45
C ALA A 429 13.70 26.19 5.55
N THR A 430 13.89 27.43 5.99
CA THR A 430 14.64 27.80 7.19
C THR A 430 13.75 28.63 8.11
N ALA A 431 14.28 29.11 9.23
CA ALA A 431 13.56 30.02 10.12
C ALA A 431 13.17 31.37 9.48
N LYS A 432 13.78 31.75 8.36
CA LYS A 432 13.56 33.07 7.73
C LYS A 432 12.98 32.98 6.32
N ILE A 433 13.42 32.00 5.54
CA ILE A 433 13.07 31.89 4.12
C ILE A 433 12.44 30.53 3.80
N VAL A 434 11.55 30.54 2.83
CA VAL A 434 11.04 29.34 2.14
C VAL A 434 11.49 29.43 0.70
N VAL A 435 12.03 28.33 0.17
CA VAL A 435 12.44 28.21 -1.22
C VAL A 435 11.57 27.18 -1.89
N SER A 436 11.02 27.53 -3.05
CA SER A 436 10.21 26.64 -3.87
C SER A 436 10.81 26.48 -5.26
N GLY A 437 10.91 25.25 -5.72
CA GLY A 437 11.22 24.89 -7.10
C GLY A 437 10.01 24.26 -7.76
N ALA A 438 9.84 24.50 -9.06
CA ALA A 438 8.68 24.01 -9.80
C ALA A 438 9.02 23.44 -11.17
N SER A 439 8.05 22.73 -11.76
CA SER A 439 8.18 22.19 -13.13
C SER A 439 8.31 23.26 -14.21
N ASP A 440 8.00 24.53 -13.89
CA ASP A 440 8.16 25.66 -14.81
C ASP A 440 9.62 26.14 -14.95
N GLY A 441 10.54 25.59 -14.17
CA GLY A 441 11.96 25.98 -14.17
C GLY A 441 12.26 27.17 -13.24
N GLY A 442 11.23 27.71 -12.56
CA GLY A 442 11.40 28.79 -11.61
C GLY A 442 11.87 28.29 -10.24
N VAL A 443 12.78 29.05 -9.63
CA VAL A 443 13.15 28.93 -8.21
C VAL A 443 12.77 30.24 -7.51
N ASN A 444 11.81 30.18 -6.60
CA ASN A 444 11.30 31.36 -5.89
C ASN A 444 11.73 31.31 -4.41
N VAL A 445 12.14 32.45 -3.88
CA VAL A 445 12.52 32.63 -2.47
C VAL A 445 11.51 33.55 -1.81
N TRP A 446 10.89 33.07 -0.74
CA TRP A 446 9.84 33.76 0.00
C TRP A 446 10.30 34.03 1.43
N SER A 447 9.81 35.13 2.01
CA SER A 447 9.93 35.39 3.44
C SER A 447 8.92 34.54 4.21
N LEU A 448 9.37 33.73 5.17
CA LEU A 448 8.47 32.90 5.99
C LEU A 448 7.56 33.73 6.90
N ALA A 449 8.03 34.90 7.34
CA ALA A 449 7.28 35.78 8.24
C ALA A 449 6.27 36.67 7.51
N THR A 450 6.68 37.31 6.41
CA THR A 450 5.80 38.25 5.67
C THR A 450 5.00 37.57 4.58
N ARG A 451 5.50 36.45 4.04
CA ARG A 451 4.99 35.72 2.87
C ARG A 451 5.17 36.47 1.54
N GLU A 452 6.05 37.45 1.54
CA GLU A 452 6.40 38.20 0.33
C GLU A 452 7.46 37.46 -0.48
N LEU A 453 7.37 37.58 -1.80
CA LEU A 453 8.40 37.10 -2.72
C LEU A 453 9.63 37.99 -2.59
N LEU A 454 10.75 37.40 -2.20
CA LEU A 454 12.04 38.08 -2.09
C LEU A 454 12.78 38.05 -3.42
N LEU A 455 12.97 36.86 -3.99
CA LEU A 455 13.74 36.64 -5.20
C LEU A 455 13.08 35.59 -6.09
N GLN A 456 13.30 35.71 -7.39
CA GLN A 456 12.87 34.75 -8.39
C GLN A 456 14.01 34.52 -9.39
N PHE A 457 14.42 33.26 -9.55
CA PHE A 457 15.41 32.81 -10.52
C PHE A 457 14.73 31.97 -11.60
N HIS A 458 15.12 32.17 -12.86
CA HIS A 458 14.57 31.46 -14.04
C HIS A 458 15.70 30.93 -14.93
N GLU A 459 16.74 30.37 -14.30
CA GLU A 459 17.91 29.86 -15.01
C GLU A 459 17.69 28.46 -15.60
N HIS A 460 16.83 27.65 -14.98
CA HIS A 460 16.56 26.31 -15.46
C HIS A 460 15.70 26.34 -16.72
N LYS A 461 16.12 25.58 -17.74
CA LYS A 461 15.38 25.48 -19.03
C LYS A 461 14.28 24.43 -19.01
N ARG A 462 14.32 23.53 -18.03
CA ARG A 462 13.32 22.48 -17.78
C ARG A 462 12.94 22.51 -16.31
N GLY A 463 11.94 21.70 -15.94
CA GLY A 463 11.47 21.64 -14.56
C GLY A 463 12.57 21.36 -13.55
N VAL A 464 12.53 22.11 -12.45
CA VAL A 464 13.35 21.89 -11.25
C VAL A 464 12.85 20.62 -10.58
N THR A 465 13.74 19.73 -10.15
CA THR A 465 13.38 18.47 -9.50
C THR A 465 13.48 18.59 -7.99
N GLN A 466 14.57 19.17 -7.48
CA GLN A 466 14.77 19.39 -6.06
C GLN A 466 15.47 20.72 -5.78
N VAL A 467 15.17 21.29 -4.60
CA VAL A 467 15.78 22.51 -4.08
C VAL A 467 16.21 22.27 -2.64
N LEU A 468 17.36 22.81 -2.27
CA LEU A 468 17.92 22.75 -0.91
C LEU A 468 18.42 24.13 -0.48
N VAL A 469 18.38 24.37 0.84
CA VAL A 469 19.08 25.49 1.45
C VAL A 469 20.35 24.95 2.10
N ASP A 470 21.46 25.65 1.90
CA ASP A 470 22.74 25.23 2.44
C ASP A 470 22.74 25.28 3.97
N ILE A 471 23.20 24.20 4.60
CA ILE A 471 23.16 24.00 6.04
C ILE A 471 24.21 24.86 6.75
N VAL A 472 25.39 25.04 6.14
CA VAL A 472 26.49 25.84 6.70
C VAL A 472 26.28 27.33 6.41
N LYS A 473 25.81 27.65 5.20
CA LYS A 473 25.58 29.01 4.71
C LYS A 473 24.10 29.19 4.35
N PRO A 474 23.20 29.55 5.28
CA PRO A 474 21.74 29.62 5.02
C PRO A 474 21.29 30.71 4.02
N HIS A 475 22.22 31.47 3.45
CA HIS A 475 22.00 32.41 2.35
C HIS A 475 22.30 31.81 0.98
N TRP A 476 22.85 30.60 0.93
CA TRP A 476 23.06 29.85 -0.29
C TRP A 476 21.92 28.88 -0.51
N ILE A 477 21.49 28.79 -1.76
CA ILE A 477 20.41 27.92 -2.22
C ILE A 477 20.92 27.10 -3.38
N HIS A 478 20.60 25.82 -3.36
CA HIS A 478 21.00 24.88 -4.39
C HIS A 478 19.75 24.35 -5.11
N SER A 479 19.78 24.27 -6.43
CA SER A 479 18.68 23.70 -7.22
C SER A 479 19.19 22.77 -8.30
N CYS A 480 18.55 21.61 -8.45
CA CYS A 480 18.81 20.66 -9.52
C CYS A 480 17.58 20.48 -10.41
N GLY A 481 17.80 20.14 -11.68
CA GLY A 481 16.70 20.02 -12.64
C GLY A 481 16.90 19.00 -13.76
N LEU A 482 15.83 18.82 -14.52
CA LEU A 482 15.77 17.93 -15.70
C LEU A 482 16.61 18.44 -16.89
N ASP A 483 17.16 19.64 -16.77
CA ASP A 483 18.08 20.26 -17.72
C ASP A 483 19.55 19.85 -17.50
N ARG A 484 19.79 18.90 -16.59
CA ARG A 484 21.11 18.31 -16.30
C ARG A 484 22.06 19.32 -15.65
N ALA A 485 21.50 20.35 -15.01
CA ALA A 485 22.24 21.40 -14.34
C ALA A 485 21.92 21.42 -12.84
N LEU A 486 22.96 21.72 -12.06
CA LEU A 486 22.91 22.09 -10.65
C LEU A 486 23.32 23.55 -10.57
N PHE A 487 22.46 24.41 -10.02
CA PHE A 487 22.75 25.81 -9.79
C PHE A 487 22.90 26.10 -8.31
N ILE A 488 23.81 27.01 -7.99
CA ILE A 488 24.04 27.53 -6.65
C ILE A 488 23.81 29.04 -6.69
N TYR A 489 22.90 29.52 -5.85
CA TYR A 489 22.51 30.93 -5.75
C TYR A 489 22.93 31.51 -4.41
N ASP A 490 23.32 32.78 -4.41
CA ASP A 490 23.50 33.57 -3.20
C ASP A 490 22.34 34.55 -3.08
N VAL A 491 21.53 34.37 -2.04
CA VAL A 491 20.36 35.20 -1.71
C VAL A 491 20.78 36.62 -1.30
N LYS A 492 21.94 36.80 -0.65
CA LYS A 492 22.41 38.13 -0.24
C LYS A 492 22.96 38.93 -1.41
N ALA A 493 23.63 38.26 -2.33
CA ALA A 493 24.20 38.87 -3.52
C ALA A 493 23.22 38.90 -4.71
N GLU A 494 22.03 38.31 -4.55
CA GLU A 494 20.96 38.22 -5.55
C GLU A 494 21.42 37.69 -6.91
N ARG A 495 22.40 36.77 -6.90
CA ARG A 495 23.03 36.26 -8.12
C ARG A 495 23.33 34.78 -8.03
N ARG A 496 23.43 34.14 -9.19
CA ARG A 496 24.03 32.81 -9.30
C ARG A 496 25.54 32.88 -9.01
N VAL A 497 26.01 31.94 -8.21
CA VAL A 497 27.43 31.78 -7.85
C VAL A 497 28.07 30.79 -8.80
N MET A 498 27.49 29.59 -8.91
CA MET A 498 28.06 28.48 -9.68
C MET A 498 27.01 27.70 -10.46
N VAL A 499 27.48 27.01 -11.49
CA VAL A 499 26.71 26.05 -12.28
C VAL A 499 27.57 24.81 -12.55
N HIS A 500 27.01 23.64 -12.27
CA HIS A 500 27.57 22.36 -12.67
C HIS A 500 26.64 21.70 -13.68
N GLN A 501 27.18 21.22 -14.79
CA GLN A 501 26.38 20.63 -15.87
C GLN A 501 27.01 19.35 -16.39
N VAL A 502 26.18 18.34 -16.65
CA VAL A 502 26.62 17.04 -17.17
C VAL A 502 26.08 16.82 -18.58
N ARG A 503 26.82 16.06 -19.40
CA ARG A 503 26.44 15.74 -20.78
C ARG A 503 25.20 14.84 -20.86
N GLU A 504 25.11 13.85 -19.98
CA GLU A 504 24.05 12.83 -19.94
C GLU A 504 23.55 12.61 -18.51
N GLY A 505 22.30 12.18 -18.36
CA GLY A 505 21.65 12.00 -17.06
C GLY A 505 20.99 13.28 -16.55
N ALA A 506 19.67 13.26 -16.36
CA ALA A 506 18.95 14.34 -15.68
C ALA A 506 19.10 14.18 -14.16
N PHE A 507 19.22 15.29 -13.43
CA PHE A 507 19.23 15.24 -11.97
C PHE A 507 17.81 15.12 -11.44
N LEU A 508 17.54 14.08 -10.67
CA LEU A 508 16.25 13.84 -10.05
C LEU A 508 16.22 14.29 -8.59
N THR A 509 17.37 14.23 -7.92
CA THR A 509 17.46 14.49 -6.48
C THR A 509 18.83 15.03 -6.11
N MET A 510 18.91 15.67 -4.96
CA MET A 510 20.12 16.22 -4.38
C MET A 510 20.10 16.17 -2.85
N SER A 511 21.27 16.12 -2.24
CA SER A 511 21.50 16.22 -0.79
C SER A 511 22.82 16.91 -0.52
N GLN A 512 22.99 17.49 0.67
CA GLN A 512 24.25 18.11 1.08
C GLN A 512 24.98 17.19 2.06
N ARG A 513 26.29 17.06 1.87
CA ARG A 513 27.16 16.35 2.81
C ARG A 513 27.32 17.18 4.08
N LEU A 514 27.23 16.52 5.23
CA LEU A 514 27.17 17.15 6.55
C LEU A 514 28.48 17.06 7.35
N ASP A 515 29.54 16.55 6.74
CA ASP A 515 30.84 16.38 7.41
C ASP A 515 31.76 17.60 7.20
N SER A 516 33.09 17.37 7.20
CA SER A 516 34.07 18.44 7.03
C SER A 516 34.13 19.03 5.61
N GLU A 517 33.54 18.37 4.61
CA GLU A 517 33.56 18.79 3.21
C GLU A 517 32.17 19.32 2.80
N ASN A 518 32.10 20.55 2.26
CA ASN A 518 30.86 21.18 1.82
C ASN A 518 30.45 20.71 0.42
N GLU A 519 30.33 19.40 0.23
CA GLU A 519 29.97 18.81 -1.06
C GLU A 519 28.46 18.65 -1.23
N ILE A 520 27.99 18.83 -2.47
CA ILE A 520 26.63 18.52 -2.89
C ILE A 520 26.64 17.17 -3.58
N VAL A 521 25.73 16.29 -3.19
CA VAL A 521 25.53 14.98 -3.79
C VAL A 521 24.29 15.02 -4.65
N THR A 522 24.38 14.63 -5.92
CA THR A 522 23.22 14.55 -6.83
C THR A 522 22.96 13.12 -7.30
N GLY A 523 21.69 12.76 -7.42
CA GLY A 523 21.22 11.49 -7.98
C GLY A 523 20.63 11.69 -9.38
N GLY A 524 21.07 10.86 -10.32
CA GLY A 524 20.68 10.92 -11.73
C GLY A 524 19.61 9.89 -12.13
N ALA A 525 18.89 10.21 -13.20
CA ALA A 525 18.00 9.27 -13.88
C ALA A 525 18.73 8.07 -14.53
N ASP A 526 20.07 8.15 -14.65
CA ASP A 526 20.94 7.11 -15.17
C ASP A 526 21.58 6.23 -14.07
N GLY A 527 21.16 6.39 -12.82
CA GLY A 527 21.65 5.64 -11.66
C GLY A 527 23.03 6.06 -11.17
N ARG A 528 23.52 7.24 -11.60
CA ARG A 528 24.78 7.81 -11.12
C ARG A 528 24.53 8.72 -9.93
N VAL A 529 25.44 8.64 -8.96
CA VAL A 529 25.57 9.55 -7.83
C VAL A 529 26.84 10.37 -8.02
N LEU A 530 26.70 11.68 -8.12
CA LEU A 530 27.82 12.59 -8.37
C LEU A 530 28.04 13.50 -7.16
N PHE A 531 29.30 13.70 -6.78
CA PHE A 531 29.72 14.61 -5.71
C PHE A 531 30.31 15.87 -6.33
N TRP A 532 29.88 17.02 -5.84
CA TRP A 532 30.23 18.34 -6.35
C TRP A 532 30.83 19.18 -5.23
N ASP A 533 32.03 19.66 -5.45
CA ASP A 533 32.58 20.77 -4.66
C ASP A 533 32.14 22.09 -5.29
N CYS A 534 31.74 23.06 -4.46
CA CYS A 534 31.38 24.40 -4.90
C CYS A 534 32.54 25.11 -5.62
N ASP A 535 33.78 24.76 -5.29
CA ASP A 535 34.97 25.42 -5.85
C ASP A 535 35.46 24.78 -7.16
N VAL A 536 34.97 23.57 -7.51
CA VAL A 536 35.44 22.78 -8.66
C VAL A 536 34.34 22.56 -9.68
N THR A 537 34.59 22.84 -10.96
CA THR A 537 33.56 22.70 -12.00
C THR A 537 33.20 21.26 -12.32
N GLU A 538 34.15 20.34 -12.24
CA GLU A 538 33.94 18.90 -12.46
C GLU A 538 33.55 18.19 -11.16
N HIS A 539 32.92 17.01 -11.29
CA HIS A 539 32.54 16.21 -10.13
C HIS A 539 33.79 15.60 -9.50
N VAL A 540 33.85 15.66 -8.16
CA VAL A 540 34.98 15.13 -7.37
C VAL A 540 34.95 13.61 -7.35
N LYS A 541 33.75 13.04 -7.18
CA LYS A 541 33.53 11.60 -7.06
C LYS A 541 32.30 11.16 -7.84
N LEU A 542 32.37 9.95 -8.40
CA LEU A 542 31.26 9.26 -9.05
C LEU A 542 31.07 7.91 -8.35
N MET A 543 29.87 7.68 -7.84
CA MET A 543 29.39 6.36 -7.43
C MET A 543 28.28 5.94 -8.38
N SER A 544 28.20 4.67 -8.72
CA SER A 544 27.12 4.18 -9.58
C SER A 544 26.64 2.83 -9.12
N ASP A 545 25.33 2.66 -9.13
CA ASP A 545 24.74 1.35 -8.91
C ASP A 545 24.95 0.46 -10.15
N PRO A 546 25.28 -0.84 -9.98
CA PRO A 546 25.36 -1.79 -11.08
C PRO A 546 24.11 -1.81 -11.98
N ASN A 547 22.93 -1.59 -11.40
CA ASN A 547 21.66 -1.68 -12.12
C ASN A 547 21.34 -0.46 -13.00
N ARG A 548 22.03 0.68 -12.79
CA ARG A 548 21.83 1.94 -13.54
C ARG A 548 20.36 2.37 -13.71
N MET A 549 19.55 2.15 -12.68
CA MET A 549 18.15 2.58 -12.62
C MET A 549 18.04 3.99 -12.02
N GLY A 550 16.99 4.72 -12.37
CA GLY A 550 16.82 6.11 -11.93
C GLY A 550 16.73 6.23 -10.41
N ILE A 551 17.55 7.12 -9.83
CA ILE A 551 17.53 7.43 -8.39
C ILE A 551 16.55 8.57 -8.18
N ALA A 552 15.35 8.25 -7.69
CA ALA A 552 14.32 9.25 -7.44
C ALA A 552 14.59 10.07 -6.17
N SER A 553 15.25 9.48 -5.18
CA SER A 553 15.56 10.14 -3.91
C SER A 553 16.88 9.70 -3.33
N LEU A 554 17.60 10.67 -2.77
CA LEU A 554 18.90 10.50 -2.16
C LEU A 554 19.01 11.41 -0.93
N GLN A 555 19.50 10.88 0.18
CA GLN A 555 19.75 11.66 1.39
C GLN A 555 21.03 11.21 2.10
N VAL A 556 21.89 12.18 2.44
CA VAL A 556 23.05 11.95 3.31
C VAL A 556 22.58 11.85 4.76
N SER A 557 23.19 10.96 5.54
CA SER A 557 22.88 10.78 6.95
C SER A 557 23.29 12.01 7.78
N PRO A 558 22.62 12.31 8.90
CA PRO A 558 22.99 13.40 9.81
C PRO A 558 24.48 13.50 10.22
N SER A 559 25.19 12.38 10.31
CA SER A 559 26.63 12.28 10.62
C SER A 559 27.53 12.53 9.40
N GLY A 560 26.97 12.55 8.19
CA GLY A 560 27.70 12.72 6.94
C GLY A 560 28.40 11.45 6.44
N ARG A 561 28.30 10.32 7.17
CA ARG A 561 29.01 9.08 6.82
C ARG A 561 28.27 8.21 5.79
N TYR A 562 26.96 8.11 5.92
CA TYR A 562 26.15 7.21 5.10
C TYR A 562 25.32 7.98 4.07
N LEU A 563 25.07 7.32 2.94
CA LEU A 563 24.20 7.80 1.87
C LEU A 563 23.08 6.79 1.67
N VAL A 564 21.83 7.23 1.77
CA VAL A 564 20.69 6.39 1.37
C VAL A 564 20.20 6.79 0.00
N THR A 565 19.87 5.80 -0.83
CA THR A 565 19.26 5.99 -2.14
C THR A 565 18.02 5.11 -2.28
N GLY A 566 17.00 5.64 -2.94
CA GLY A 566 15.82 4.90 -3.38
C GLY A 566 15.37 5.35 -4.77
N GLY A 567 14.82 4.43 -5.56
CA GLY A 567 14.39 4.76 -6.91
C GLY A 567 13.51 3.70 -7.58
N GLU A 568 13.66 3.59 -8.90
CA GLU A 568 12.84 2.70 -9.75
C GLU A 568 13.08 1.21 -9.48
N ASP A 569 14.20 0.85 -8.85
CA ASP A 569 14.54 -0.52 -8.51
C ASP A 569 13.80 -1.06 -7.26
N CYS A 570 12.98 -0.21 -6.60
CA CYS A 570 12.19 -0.52 -5.41
C CYS A 570 13.03 -0.91 -4.17
N HIS A 571 14.36 -0.77 -4.24
CA HIS A 571 15.28 -1.11 -3.16
C HIS A 571 15.73 0.14 -2.40
N VAL A 572 15.83 0.01 -1.09
CA VAL A 572 16.52 1.00 -0.25
C VAL A 572 17.96 0.53 -0.10
N LYS A 573 18.90 1.37 -0.55
CA LYS A 573 20.34 1.07 -0.54
C LYS A 573 21.07 2.09 0.32
N VAL A 574 21.96 1.62 1.18
CA VAL A 574 22.78 2.43 2.06
C VAL A 574 24.25 2.21 1.74
N PHE A 575 24.94 3.28 1.38
CA PHE A 575 26.36 3.30 1.05
C PHE A 575 27.16 4.00 2.15
N ASP A 576 28.35 3.50 2.47
CA ASP A 576 29.34 4.24 3.26
C ASP A 576 30.15 5.12 2.30
N ILE A 577 30.05 6.44 2.48
CA ILE A 577 30.66 7.43 1.58
C ILE A 577 32.18 7.35 1.62
N GLN A 578 32.76 7.10 2.80
CA GLN A 578 34.21 7.04 3.00
C GLN A 578 34.80 5.77 2.41
N ARG A 579 34.12 4.63 2.61
CA ARG A 579 34.59 3.32 2.13
C ARG A 579 34.23 3.06 0.66
N ASP A 580 33.26 3.79 0.10
CA ASP A 580 32.72 3.58 -1.25
C ASP A 580 32.07 2.19 -1.44
N VAL A 581 31.43 1.68 -0.40
CA VAL A 581 30.86 0.33 -0.38
C VAL A 581 29.37 0.37 -0.02
N LEU A 582 28.58 -0.45 -0.72
CA LEU A 582 27.20 -0.76 -0.35
C LEU A 582 27.20 -1.58 0.95
N VAL A 583 26.70 -0.99 2.03
CA VAL A 583 26.71 -1.64 3.36
C VAL A 583 25.41 -2.39 3.61
N ALA A 584 24.28 -1.84 3.17
CA ALA A 584 22.98 -2.48 3.31
C ALA A 584 22.11 -2.26 2.07
N CYS A 585 21.34 -3.29 1.71
CA CYS A 585 20.35 -3.24 0.66
C CYS A 585 19.13 -4.04 1.11
N ALA A 586 17.97 -3.40 1.12
CA ALA A 586 16.72 -4.06 1.49
C ALA A 586 15.63 -3.75 0.45
N LEU A 587 14.87 -4.78 0.08
CA LEU A 587 13.61 -4.61 -0.65
C LEU A 587 12.52 -4.24 0.35
N GLY A 588 11.55 -3.39 0.00
CA GLY A 588 10.42 -3.08 0.88
C GLY A 588 9.19 -2.67 0.10
N HIS A 589 9.40 -1.82 -0.90
CA HIS A 589 8.35 -1.37 -1.80
C HIS A 589 8.15 -2.34 -2.96
N SER A 590 6.93 -2.39 -3.48
CA SER A 590 6.60 -3.07 -4.74
C SER A 590 6.52 -2.11 -5.94
N GLY A 591 6.53 -0.81 -5.67
CA GLY A 591 6.60 0.24 -6.67
C GLY A 591 7.85 1.09 -6.49
N GLY A 592 8.10 1.99 -7.46
CA GLY A 592 9.20 2.93 -7.38
C GLY A 592 9.15 3.76 -6.10
N ILE A 593 10.29 3.88 -5.44
CA ILE A 593 10.44 4.71 -4.24
C ILE A 593 10.47 6.17 -4.70
N GLN A 594 9.61 7.01 -4.12
CA GLN A 594 9.51 8.43 -4.44
C GLN A 594 10.39 9.29 -3.54
N GLN A 595 10.46 8.97 -2.24
CA GLN A 595 11.34 9.66 -1.30
C GLN A 595 11.86 8.73 -0.19
N VAL A 596 13.10 8.96 0.25
CA VAL A 596 13.69 8.33 1.43
C VAL A 596 14.22 9.42 2.35
N THR A 597 14.07 9.23 3.66
CA THR A 597 14.60 10.18 4.65
C THR A 597 15.16 9.53 5.90
N TRP A 598 16.24 10.11 6.43
CA TRP A 598 16.85 9.72 7.70
C TRP A 598 16.15 10.34 8.88
N SER A 599 15.98 9.56 9.95
CA SER A 599 15.67 10.11 11.25
C SER A 599 16.85 10.96 11.75
N PRO A 600 16.61 12.08 12.47
CA PRO A 600 17.68 12.93 12.98
C PRO A 600 18.71 12.24 13.89
N ASP A 601 18.34 11.12 14.51
CA ASP A 601 19.20 10.29 15.37
C ASP A 601 19.91 9.14 14.62
N GLU A 602 19.75 9.05 13.30
CA GLU A 602 20.35 8.04 12.40
C GLU A 602 20.00 6.57 12.69
N ARG A 603 19.05 6.31 13.58
CA ARG A 603 18.64 4.94 13.92
C ARG A 603 17.61 4.39 12.97
N GLN A 604 16.85 5.27 12.32
CA GLN A 604 15.76 4.88 11.46
C GLN A 604 15.79 5.58 10.11
N LEU A 605 15.18 4.91 9.14
CA LEU A 605 14.93 5.41 7.80
C LEU A 605 13.44 5.27 7.51
N VAL A 606 12.88 6.24 6.78
CA VAL A 606 11.52 6.16 6.27
C VAL A 606 11.57 6.29 4.76
N SER A 607 10.98 5.33 4.05
CA SER A 607 10.82 5.37 2.60
C SER A 607 9.36 5.34 2.19
N VAL A 608 9.04 6.05 1.11
CA VAL A 608 7.68 6.17 0.58
C VAL A 608 7.68 5.95 -0.93
N GLY A 609 6.61 5.35 -1.46
CA GLY A 609 6.58 4.90 -2.86
C GLY A 609 5.24 4.97 -3.58
N ASP A 610 5.28 4.56 -4.86
CA ASP A 610 4.11 4.49 -5.74
C ASP A 610 3.12 3.38 -5.37
N ASP A 611 3.55 2.43 -4.56
CA ASP A 611 2.71 1.40 -3.95
C ASP A 611 1.82 1.91 -2.81
N CYS A 612 1.80 3.24 -2.57
CA CYS A 612 1.05 3.90 -1.50
C CYS A 612 1.53 3.51 -0.09
N CYS A 613 2.70 2.89 0.02
CA CYS A 613 3.26 2.39 1.27
C CYS A 613 4.22 3.40 1.88
N ILE A 614 4.33 3.34 3.21
CA ILE A 614 5.38 3.96 4.00
C ILE A 614 6.11 2.81 4.69
N CYS A 615 7.37 2.59 4.35
CA CYS A 615 8.22 1.60 5.01
C CYS A 615 9.13 2.29 6.03
N ILE A 616 9.17 1.74 7.24
CA ILE A 616 10.00 2.21 8.35
C ILE A 616 11.07 1.17 8.61
N TRP A 617 12.32 1.61 8.62
CA TRP A 617 13.47 0.73 8.69
C TRP A 617 14.32 1.06 9.90
N ASN A 618 14.78 0.03 10.60
CA ASN A 618 15.83 0.15 11.59
C ASN A 618 17.18 -0.03 10.92
N PHE A 619 18.06 0.94 11.13
CA PHE A 619 19.43 0.92 10.66
C PHE A 619 20.38 0.70 11.83
N PHE A 620 21.06 -0.45 11.83
CA PHE A 620 22.03 -0.79 12.86
C PHE A 620 23.43 -0.53 12.32
N GLN A 621 24.13 0.39 12.97
CA GLN A 621 25.53 0.68 12.66
C GLN A 621 26.43 -0.44 13.19
N ASP A 622 27.55 -0.67 12.51
CA ASP A 622 28.61 -1.51 13.05
C ASP A 622 29.17 -0.88 14.33
N ILE A 623 28.92 -1.52 15.48
CA ILE A 623 29.64 -1.21 16.71
C ILE A 623 31.01 -1.89 16.56
N GLU A 624 32.04 -1.10 16.25
CA GLU A 624 33.44 -1.56 16.27
C GLU A 624 33.90 -1.96 17.68
#